data_AF-A0A9P7SEU0-F1
#
_entry.id   AF-A0A9P7SEU0-F1
#
_cell.length_a   1.000
_cell.length_b   1.000
_cell.length_c   1.000
_cell.angle_alpha   90.00
_cell.angle_beta   90.00
_cell.angle_gamma   90.00
#
_symmetry.space_group_name_H-M   'P 1'
#
loop_
_entity.id
_entity.type
_entity.pdbx_description
1 polymer ?
#
loop_
_entity_poly.entity_id
_entity_poly.type
_entity_poly.pdbx_seq_one_letter_code
_entity_poly.pdbx_strand_id
1 'polypeptide(L)' 'MQIKTALTAVLLMVSGATAIATGAYHACNCPNNCGRKSGTGCRFFAGPSSNSNVLTGST' A
#
# COMPACT_ATOMS: atom_id res chain seq x y z
N MET A 1 -15.83 -35.44 1.12
CA MET A 1 -15.28 -34.45 2.06
C MET A 1 -14.12 -33.70 1.40
N GLN A 2 -14.41 -32.78 0.47
CA GLN A 2 -13.40 -31.92 -0.20
C GLN A 2 -13.87 -30.46 -0.36
N ILE A 3 -15.15 -30.16 -0.08
CA ILE A 3 -15.76 -28.85 -0.31
C ILE A 3 -15.34 -27.83 0.79
N LYS A 4 -15.00 -28.30 1.99
CA LYS A 4 -14.60 -27.42 3.12
C LYS A 4 -13.23 -26.78 2.94
N THR A 5 -12.33 -27.39 2.17
CA THR A 5 -10.92 -26.95 2.05
C THR A 5 -10.73 -25.83 1.03
N ALA A 6 -11.62 -25.70 0.05
CA ALA A 6 -11.55 -24.65 -0.96
C ALA A 6 -12.03 -23.29 -0.42
N LEU A 7 -13.03 -23.27 0.47
CA LEU A 7 -13.61 -22.04 1.00
C LEU A 7 -12.62 -21.27 1.90
N THR A 8 -11.78 -21.98 2.66
CA THR A 8 -10.72 -21.40 3.48
C THR A 8 -9.58 -20.81 2.65
N ALA A 9 -9.24 -21.41 1.50
CA ALA A 9 -8.22 -20.87 0.61
C ALA A 9 -8.66 -19.55 -0.06
N VAL A 10 -9.93 -19.43 -0.45
CA VAL A 10 -10.48 -18.19 -1.03
C VAL A 10 -10.44 -17.04 -0.02
N LEU A 11 -10.65 -17.32 1.27
CA LEU A 11 -10.63 -16.29 2.31
C LEU A 11 -9.23 -15.76 2.63
N LEU A 12 -8.18 -16.55 2.35
CA LEU A 12 -6.78 -16.14 2.58
C LEU A 12 -6.19 -15.32 1.42
N MET A 13 -6.81 -15.33 0.23
CA MET A 13 -6.34 -14.55 -0.92
C MET A 13 -6.78 -13.08 -0.91
N VAL A 14 -7.66 -12.67 0.02
CA VAL A 14 -8.17 -11.29 0.11
C VAL A 14 -7.41 -10.41 1.10
N SER A 15 -6.44 -10.96 1.83
CA SER A 15 -5.59 -10.22 2.76
C SER A 15 -4.28 -9.78 2.09
N GLY A 16 -4.37 -9.13 0.94
CA GLY A 16 -3.31 -8.24 0.48
C GLY A 16 -3.29 -7.05 1.43
N ALA A 17 -2.49 -7.12 2.50
CA ALA A 17 -2.37 -6.03 3.47
C ALA A 17 -1.83 -4.78 2.75
N THR A 18 -2.74 -3.90 2.31
CA THR A 18 -2.37 -2.58 1.82
C THR A 18 -1.89 -1.77 3.02
N ALA A 19 -0.58 -1.71 3.22
CA ALA A 19 0.00 -0.82 4.21
C ALA A 19 -0.28 0.63 3.78
N ILE A 20 -1.25 1.28 4.42
CA ILE A 20 -1.54 2.70 4.18
C ILE A 20 -0.49 3.50 4.94
N ALA A 21 0.27 4.32 4.22
CA ALA A 21 1.21 5.23 4.87
C ALA A 21 0.45 6.25 5.73
N THR A 22 0.91 6.45 6.97
CA THR A 22 0.31 7.40 7.93
C THR A 22 0.49 8.87 7.55
N GLY A 23 1.33 9.17 6.56
CA GLY A 23 1.54 10.52 6.05
C GLY A 23 2.58 10.58 4.92
N ALA A 24 2.80 11.78 4.38
CA ALA A 24 3.67 12.02 3.23
C ALA A 24 5.11 11.52 3.46
N TYR A 25 5.67 11.75 4.64
CA TYR A 25 7.02 11.27 4.98
C TYR A 25 7.13 9.74 4.87
N HIS A 26 6.20 8.99 5.47
CA HIS A 26 6.20 7.52 5.41
C HIS A 26 5.82 6.96 4.03
N ALA A 27 5.03 7.70 3.26
CA ALA A 27 4.69 7.33 1.89
C ALA A 27 5.88 7.52 0.94
N CYS A 28 6.71 8.51 1.22
CA CYS A 28 7.89 8.84 0.43
C CYS A 28 9.17 8.11 0.89
N ASN A 29 9.21 7.58 2.11
CA ASN A 29 10.36 6.86 2.66
C ASN A 29 10.15 5.33 2.65
N CYS A 30 11.18 4.61 3.09
CA CYS A 30 11.08 3.17 3.32
C CYS A 30 9.95 2.81 4.31
N PRO A 31 9.27 1.67 4.12
CA PRO A 31 9.50 0.66 3.08
C PRO A 31 8.87 0.97 1.71
N ASN A 32 8.03 2.00 1.61
CA ASN A 32 7.20 2.25 0.42
C ASN A 32 7.96 2.81 -0.79
N ASN A 33 9.03 3.58 -0.56
CA ASN A 33 9.74 4.29 -1.62
C ASN A 33 11.26 4.33 -1.38
N CYS A 34 11.85 3.21 -0.94
CA CYS A 34 13.28 3.12 -0.57
C CYS A 34 14.29 3.56 -1.65
N GLY A 35 13.88 3.65 -2.92
CA GLY A 35 14.73 4.17 -4.01
C GLY A 35 14.79 5.70 -4.10
N ARG A 36 13.97 6.42 -3.33
CA ARG A 36 13.95 7.90 -3.30
C ARG A 36 15.04 8.40 -2.34
N LYS A 37 15.76 9.45 -2.75
CA LYS A 37 16.70 10.16 -1.88
C LYS A 37 15.97 11.23 -1.08
N SER A 38 16.48 11.61 0.08
CA SER A 38 15.95 12.73 0.88
C SER A 38 15.99 14.05 0.08
N GLY A 39 14.99 14.90 0.26
CA GLY A 39 14.81 16.14 -0.52
C GLY A 39 14.26 15.92 -1.94
N THR A 40 13.90 14.68 -2.31
CA THR A 40 13.26 14.40 -3.61
C THR A 40 11.75 14.29 -3.44
N GLY A 41 11.01 14.92 -4.35
CA GLY A 41 9.55 14.79 -4.36
C GLY A 41 9.10 13.34 -4.62
N CYS A 42 8.00 12.93 -4.00
CA CYS A 42 7.32 11.68 -4.24
C CYS A 42 5.82 11.85 -4.47
N ARG A 43 5.22 10.89 -5.19
CA ARG A 43 3.77 10.84 -5.41
C ARG A 43 3.21 9.57 -4.78
N PHE A 44 2.09 9.69 -4.08
CA PHE A 44 1.45 8.58 -3.38
C PHE A 44 -0.08 8.74 -3.37
N PHE A 45 -0.80 7.63 -3.27
CA PHE A 45 -2.26 7.65 -3.15
C PHE A 45 -2.68 8.13 -1.75
N ALA A 46 -3.72 8.97 -1.68
CA ALA A 46 -4.29 9.47 -0.43
C ALA A 46 -5.04 8.39 0.38
N GLY A 47 -5.25 7.20 -0.19
CA GLY A 47 -6.01 6.13 0.41
C GLY A 47 -5.83 4.79 -0.31
N PRO A 48 -6.48 3.72 0.19
CA PRO A 48 -6.29 2.36 -0.29
C PRO A 48 -6.99 2.04 -1.61
N SER A 49 -7.89 2.92 -2.08
CA SER A 49 -8.59 2.73 -3.35
C SER A 49 -7.69 3.14 -4.52
N SER A 50 -7.74 2.39 -5.61
CA SER A 50 -7.10 2.77 -6.89
C SER A 50 -7.63 4.08 -7.47
N ASN A 51 -8.80 4.54 -7.02
CA ASN A 51 -9.42 5.81 -7.39
C ASN A 51 -9.10 6.95 -6.40
N SER A 52 -8.23 6.71 -5.40
CA SER A 52 -7.85 7.76 -4.45
C SER A 52 -7.04 8.84 -5.15
N ASN A 53 -7.17 10.07 -4.68
CA ASN A 53 -6.36 11.19 -5.19
C ASN A 53 -4.87 10.88 -5.05
N VAL A 54 -4.07 11.26 -6.05
CA VAL A 54 -2.61 11.18 -5.97
C VAL A 54 -2.08 12.50 -5.42
N LEU A 55 -1.43 12.44 -4.26
CA LEU A 55 -0.81 13.58 -3.60
C LEU A 55 0.69 13.61 -3.88
N THR A 56 1.30 14.78 -3.65
CA THR A 56 2.74 14.98 -3.72
C THR A 56 3.27 15.22 -2.31
N GLY A 57 4.37 14.55 -1.96
CA GLY A 57 5.11 14.74 -0.71
C GLY A 57 6.60 14.88 -0.98
N SER A 58 7.37 15.12 0.08
CA SER A 58 8.83 15.19 0.03
C SER A 58 9.43 14.28 1.09
N THR A 59 10.56 13.64 0.76
CA THR A 59 11.36 12.81 1.66
C THR A 59 12.25 13.62 2.58
#